data_AF-A0A484L625-F1
#
_entry.id   AF-A0A484L625-F1
#
_cell.length_a   1.000
_cell.length_b   1.000
_cell.length_c   1.000
_cell.angle_alpha   90.00
_cell.angle_beta   90.00
_cell.angle_gamma   90.00
#
_symmetry.space_group_name_H-M   'P 1'
#
loop_
_entity.id
_entity.type
_entity.pdbx_description
1 polymer ?
#
loop_
_entity_poly.entity_id
_entity_poly.type
_entity_poly.pdbx_seq_one_letter_code
_entity_poly.pdbx_strand_id
1 'polypeptide(L)'
;MEVSRQISLFRSQIQNRRFDDATLRILESILVSGDAKSLNQIASALKDFMRRESLCILRETSALRSVDDHLLIVEFLVRVFALIGDDESCLALRMVFVLLLEWHVRRHYHALMQIAIQLMVRLVTSPKMCI
;
A
#
# COMPACT_ATOMS: atom_id res chain seq x y z
N MET A 1 10.95 0.85 22.99
CA MET A 1 12.08 0.32 22.20
C MET A 1 11.64 -0.76 21.20
N GLU A 2 10.72 -1.66 21.56
CA GLU A 2 10.31 -2.75 20.64
C GLU A 2 9.52 -2.25 19.41
N VAL A 3 8.58 -1.33 19.58
CA VAL A 3 7.75 -0.80 18.47
C VAL A 3 8.59 -0.08 17.40
N SER A 4 9.56 0.74 17.81
CA SER A 4 10.46 1.43 16.86
C SER A 4 11.30 0.45 16.04
N ARG A 5 11.75 -0.66 16.65
CA ARG A 5 12.46 -1.74 15.95
C ARG A 5 11.56 -2.42 14.93
N GLN A 6 10.30 -2.71 15.30
CA GLN A 6 9.32 -3.30 14.39
C GLN A 6 8.98 -2.37 13.23
N ILE A 7 8.83 -1.06 13.47
CA ILE A 7 8.60 -0.06 12.40
C ILE A 7 9.78 -0.04 11.42
N SER A 8 11.02 -0.01 11.91
CA SER A 8 12.20 -0.07 11.06
C SER A 8 12.28 -1.37 10.25
N LEU A 9 11.94 -2.50 10.87
CA LEU A 9 11.88 -3.79 10.20
C LEU A 9 10.81 -3.79 9.10
N PHE A 10 9.59 -3.32 9.40
CA PHE A 10 8.51 -3.21 8.41
C PHE A 10 8.94 -2.37 7.22
N ARG A 11 9.50 -1.17 7.44
CA ARG A 11 10.00 -0.31 6.36
C ARG A 11 11.03 -1.02 5.50
N SER A 12 11.98 -1.73 6.12
CA SER A 12 12.99 -2.49 5.40
C SER A 12 12.40 -3.63 4.56
N GLN A 13 11.39 -4.35 5.06
CA GLN A 13 10.71 -5.40 4.28
C GLN A 13 10.03 -4.80 3.03
N ILE A 14 9.31 -3.70 3.18
CA ILE A 14 8.63 -3.02 2.06
C ILE A 14 9.63 -2.49 1.03
N GLN A 15 10.73 -1.87 1.48
CA GLN A 15 11.79 -1.37 0.60
C GLN A 15 12.49 -2.50 -0.17
N ASN A 16 12.61 -3.68 0.44
CA ASN A 16 13.13 -4.89 -0.20
C ASN A 16 12.06 -5.66 -1.02
N ARG A 17 10.88 -5.07 -1.24
CA ARG A 17 9.77 -5.65 -2.02
C ARG A 17 9.29 -7.01 -1.49
N ARG A 18 9.38 -7.21 -0.18
CA ARG A 18 8.83 -8.39 0.49
C ARG A 18 7.37 -8.19 0.80
N PHE A 19 6.54 -8.75 -0.07
CA PHE A 19 5.08 -8.65 -0.02
C PHE A 19 4.48 -9.98 0.45
N ASP A 20 4.72 -10.30 1.72
CA ASP A 20 4.30 -11.56 2.33
C ASP A 20 3.52 -11.35 3.63
N ASP A 21 2.84 -12.39 4.09
CA ASP A 21 2.06 -12.34 5.33
C ASP A 21 2.94 -12.11 6.58
N ALA A 22 4.24 -12.44 6.52
CA ALA A 22 5.15 -12.15 7.63
C ALA A 22 5.33 -10.63 7.80
N THR A 23 5.38 -9.90 6.68
CA THR A 23 5.44 -8.44 6.66
C THR A 23 4.13 -7.82 7.19
N LEU A 24 2.98 -8.39 6.85
CA LEU A 24 1.68 -7.97 7.42
C LEU A 24 1.61 -8.18 8.93
N ARG A 25 2.08 -9.33 9.43
CA ARG A 25 2.10 -9.62 10.88
C ARG A 25 2.97 -8.64 11.66
N ILE A 26 4.07 -8.14 11.08
CA ILE A 26 4.88 -7.08 11.71
C ILE A 26 4.05 -5.81 11.87
N LEU A 27 3.30 -5.43 10.82
CA LEU A 27 2.41 -4.26 10.86
C LEU A 27 1.30 -4.41 11.91
N GLU A 28 0.65 -5.58 11.97
CA GLU A 28 -0.36 -5.87 13.00
C GLU A 28 0.22 -5.75 14.41
N SER A 29 1.41 -6.32 14.65
CA SER A 29 2.11 -6.21 15.93
C SER A 29 2.38 -4.75 16.33
N ILE A 30 2.79 -3.90 15.38
CA ILE A 30 2.99 -2.46 15.62
C ILE A 30 1.68 -1.82 16.09
N LEU A 31 0.57 -2.11 15.40
CA LEU A 31 -0.74 -1.48 15.64
C LEU A 31 -1.41 -1.94 16.94
N VAL A 32 -1.03 -3.09 17.50
CA VAL A 32 -1.57 -3.61 18.78
C VAL A 32 -0.74 -3.18 19.99
N SER A 33 0.48 -2.66 19.77
CA SER A 33 1.50 -2.49 20.83
C SER A 33 1.45 -1.18 21.63
N GLY A 34 0.58 -0.21 21.30
CA GLY A 34 0.65 1.16 21.82
C GLY A 34 -0.63 1.70 22.46
N ASP A 35 -0.50 2.82 23.18
CA ASP A 35 -1.64 3.64 23.60
C ASP A 35 -2.29 4.34 22.40
N ALA A 36 -3.60 4.63 22.46
CA ALA A 36 -4.35 5.17 21.32
C ALA A 36 -3.75 6.46 20.72
N LYS A 37 -3.10 7.31 21.54
CA LYS A 37 -2.52 8.58 21.09
C LYS A 37 -1.21 8.37 20.32
N SER A 38 -0.34 7.50 20.81
CA SER A 38 0.88 7.13 20.09
C SER A 38 0.57 6.31 18.84
N LEU A 39 -0.45 5.43 18.88
CA LEU A 39 -0.92 4.67 17.72
C LEU A 39 -1.41 5.59 16.61
N ASN A 40 -2.14 6.66 16.90
CA ASN A 40 -2.58 7.62 15.88
C ASN A 40 -1.40 8.30 15.17
N GLN A 41 -0.35 8.67 15.91
CA GLN A 41 0.85 9.27 15.32
C GLN A 41 1.62 8.26 14.47
N ILE A 42 1.78 7.03 14.96
CA ILE A 42 2.43 5.94 14.23
C ILE A 42 1.65 5.61 12.96
N ALA A 43 0.33 5.46 13.06
CA ALA A 43 -0.54 5.20 11.92
C ALA A 43 -0.43 6.32 10.88
N SER A 44 -0.49 7.60 11.28
CA SER A 44 -0.30 8.72 10.35
C SER A 44 1.05 8.64 9.63
N ALA A 45 2.14 8.39 10.36
CA ALA A 45 3.48 8.27 9.76
C ALA A 45 3.60 7.06 8.82
N LEU A 46 2.92 5.95 9.14
CA LEU A 46 2.85 4.77 8.28
C LEU A 46 1.99 5.02 7.04
N LYS A 47 0.88 5.77 7.12
CA LYS A 47 0.09 6.19 5.97
C LYS A 47 0.96 6.99 5.00
N ASP A 48 1.64 8.02 5.50
CA ASP A 48 2.50 8.87 4.68
C ASP A 48 3.64 8.09 4.01
N PHE A 49 4.26 7.18 4.77
CA PHE A 49 5.28 6.29 4.23
C PHE A 49 4.72 5.38 3.14
N MET A 50 3.64 4.65 3.42
CA MET A 50 3.05 3.69 2.48
C MET A 50 2.47 4.37 1.25
N ARG A 51 1.87 5.57 1.37
CA ARG A 51 1.40 6.36 0.22
C ARG A 51 2.54 6.67 -0.76
N ARG A 52 3.71 7.08 -0.26
CA ARG A 52 4.90 7.32 -1.10
C ARG A 52 5.48 6.02 -1.65
N GLU A 53 5.65 5.03 -0.80
CA GLU A 53 6.35 3.79 -1.16
C GLU A 53 5.51 2.95 -2.13
N SER A 54 4.20 2.87 -1.94
CA SER A 54 3.28 2.20 -2.87
C SER A 54 3.31 2.83 -4.26
N LEU A 55 3.46 4.15 -4.38
CA LEU A 55 3.63 4.80 -5.68
C LEU A 55 4.93 4.36 -6.37
N CYS A 56 6.03 4.25 -5.63
CA CYS A 56 7.28 3.68 -6.16
C CYS A 56 7.09 2.23 -6.60
N ILE A 57 6.50 1.40 -5.74
CA ILE A 57 6.23 -0.01 -6.01
C ILE A 57 5.40 -0.15 -7.29
N LEU A 58 4.27 0.55 -7.42
CA LEU A 58 3.40 0.46 -8.59
C LEU A 58 4.08 0.94 -9.88
N ARG A 59 4.97 1.93 -9.79
CA ARG A 59 5.77 2.40 -10.95
C ARG A 59 6.78 1.34 -11.37
N GLU A 60 7.53 0.78 -10.43
CA GLU A 60 8.49 -0.29 -10.70
C GLU A 60 7.79 -1.54 -11.26
N THR A 61 6.65 -1.88 -10.68
CA THR A 61 5.92 -3.09 -11.05
C THR A 61 5.18 -2.92 -12.35
N SER A 62 4.86 -1.70 -12.81
CA SER A 62 4.22 -1.46 -14.12
C SER A 62 4.93 -2.13 -15.31
N ALA A 63 6.23 -2.45 -15.17
CA ALA A 63 7.03 -3.18 -16.15
C ALA A 63 6.98 -4.72 -16.00
N LEU A 64 6.33 -5.27 -14.97
CA LEU A 64 6.15 -6.71 -14.79
C LEU A 64 5.33 -7.31 -15.94
N ARG A 65 5.73 -8.51 -16.36
CA ARG A 65 5.12 -9.21 -17.49
C ARG A 65 3.87 -9.99 -17.11
N SER A 66 3.68 -10.31 -15.83
CA SER A 66 2.55 -11.10 -15.34
C SER A 66 1.57 -10.27 -14.55
N VAL A 67 0.30 -10.45 -14.84
CA VAL A 67 -0.81 -9.80 -14.14
C VAL A 67 -1.05 -10.43 -12.78
N ASP A 68 -0.75 -11.71 -12.63
CA ASP A 68 -0.84 -12.40 -11.34
C ASP A 68 0.13 -11.77 -10.33
N ASP A 69 1.35 -11.43 -10.77
CA ASP A 69 2.31 -10.72 -9.93
C ASP A 69 1.78 -9.33 -9.53
N HIS A 70 1.14 -8.61 -10.47
CA HIS A 70 0.49 -7.33 -10.17
C HIS A 70 -0.65 -7.47 -9.17
N LEU A 71 -1.50 -8.48 -9.33
CA LEU A 71 -2.64 -8.75 -8.46
C LEU A 71 -2.15 -9.02 -7.03
N LEU A 72 -1.11 -9.84 -6.86
CA LEU A 72 -0.52 -10.13 -5.55
C LEU A 72 0.00 -8.86 -4.86
N ILE A 73 0.68 -7.99 -5.61
CA ILE A 73 1.23 -6.73 -5.07
C ILE A 73 0.10 -5.77 -4.69
N VAL A 74 -0.88 -5.58 -5.57
CA VAL A 74 -2.02 -4.69 -5.30
C VAL A 74 -2.84 -5.22 -4.13
N GLU A 75 -3.09 -6.53 -4.05
CA GLU A 75 -3.78 -7.16 -2.94
C GLU A 75 -3.05 -6.94 -1.61
N PHE A 76 -1.73 -7.16 -1.60
CA PHE A 76 -0.90 -6.88 -0.42
C PHE A 76 -1.03 -5.43 0.02
N LEU A 77 -0.93 -4.47 -0.90
CA LEU A 77 -1.06 -3.05 -0.58
C LEU A 77 -2.46 -2.71 -0.05
N VAL A 78 -3.53 -3.28 -0.61
CA VAL A 78 -4.90 -3.13 -0.09
C VAL A 78 -4.97 -3.56 1.37
N ARG A 79 -4.39 -4.72 1.72
CA ARG A 79 -4.36 -5.23 3.09
C ARG A 79 -3.59 -4.31 4.03
N VAL A 80 -2.42 -3.80 3.59
CA VAL A 80 -1.63 -2.83 4.37
C VAL A 80 -2.43 -1.55 4.65
N PHE A 81 -3.05 -0.95 3.64
CA PHE A 81 -3.83 0.27 3.83
C PHE A 81 -5.10 0.03 4.67
N ALA A 82 -5.72 -1.14 4.57
CA ALA A 82 -6.83 -1.52 5.45
C ALA A 82 -6.38 -1.59 6.91
N LEU A 83 -5.22 -2.20 7.20
CA LEU A 83 -4.67 -2.30 8.55
C LEU A 83 -4.31 -0.92 9.14
N ILE A 84 -3.72 -0.03 8.34
CA ILE A 84 -3.34 1.31 8.81
C ILE A 84 -4.57 2.26 8.88
N GLY A 85 -5.71 1.85 8.32
CA GLY A 85 -6.94 2.65 8.29
C GLY A 85 -6.88 3.83 7.32
N ASP A 86 -6.27 3.64 6.15
CA ASP A 86 -6.26 4.62 5.06
C ASP A 86 -7.31 4.23 4.00
N ASP A 87 -8.56 4.59 4.26
CA ASP A 87 -9.71 4.16 3.45
C ASP A 87 -9.62 4.65 2.00
N GLU A 88 -9.11 5.86 1.77
CA GLU A 88 -8.95 6.43 0.43
C GLU A 88 -8.01 5.57 -0.43
N SER A 89 -6.81 5.30 0.07
CA SER A 89 -5.81 4.48 -0.62
C SER A 89 -6.27 3.03 -0.76
N CYS A 90 -6.95 2.51 0.27
CA CYS A 90 -7.50 1.16 0.27
C CYS A 90 -8.56 0.99 -0.83
N LEU A 91 -9.55 1.89 -0.90
CA LEU A 91 -10.61 1.84 -1.91
C LEU A 91 -10.08 2.03 -3.33
N ALA A 92 -9.15 2.97 -3.51
CA ALA A 92 -8.48 3.19 -4.79
C ALA A 92 -7.80 1.91 -5.31
N LEU A 93 -7.04 1.23 -4.47
CA LEU A 93 -6.34 0.01 -4.86
C LEU A 93 -7.28 -1.19 -4.99
N ARG A 94 -8.37 -1.28 -4.20
CA ARG A 94 -9.41 -2.31 -4.41
C ARG A 94 -10.07 -2.17 -5.77
N MET A 95 -10.38 -0.95 -6.19
CA MET A 95 -10.96 -0.70 -7.50
C MET A 95 -9.99 -1.11 -8.61
N VAL A 96 -8.70 -0.79 -8.46
CA VAL A 96 -7.65 -1.25 -9.37
C VAL A 96 -7.57 -2.78 -9.41
N PHE A 97 -7.61 -3.46 -8.26
CA PHE A 97 -7.57 -4.91 -8.17
C PHE A 97 -8.74 -5.57 -8.92
N VAL A 98 -9.97 -5.10 -8.70
CA VAL A 98 -11.16 -5.58 -9.42
C VAL A 98 -11.01 -5.35 -10.92
N LEU A 99 -10.53 -4.19 -11.35
CA LEU A 99 -10.26 -3.92 -12.75
C LEU A 99 -9.14 -4.82 -13.31
N LEU A 100 -8.09 -5.11 -12.55
CA LEU A 100 -7.06 -6.05 -13.02
C LEU A 100 -7.64 -7.45 -13.22
N LEU A 101 -8.53 -7.91 -12.33
CA LEU A 101 -9.22 -9.20 -12.45
C LEU A 101 -10.15 -9.25 -13.67
N GLU A 102 -11.05 -8.27 -13.82
CA GLU A 102 -12.01 -8.24 -14.93
C GLU A 102 -11.33 -8.14 -16.30
N TRP A 103 -10.25 -7.39 -16.38
CA TRP A 103 -9.55 -7.11 -17.64
C TRP A 103 -8.37 -8.05 -17.87
N HIS A 104 -8.12 -9.00 -16.96
CA HIS A 104 -7.23 -10.15 -17.17
C HIS A 104 -7.55 -11.00 -18.39
N VAL A 105 -8.74 -10.83 -18.96
CA VAL A 105 -9.12 -11.52 -20.20
C VAL A 105 -8.83 -10.67 -21.46
N ARG A 106 -8.56 -9.36 -21.35
CA ARG A 106 -8.64 -8.40 -22.48
C ARG A 106 -7.35 -7.66 -22.88
N ARG A 107 -6.15 -8.03 -22.39
CA ARG A 107 -4.83 -7.51 -22.86
C ARG A 107 -4.50 -6.00 -22.62
N HIS A 108 -5.24 -5.25 -21.82
CA HIS A 108 -5.03 -3.79 -21.60
C HIS A 108 -4.37 -3.38 -20.25
N TYR A 109 -3.53 -4.24 -19.66
CA TYR A 109 -2.97 -4.06 -18.31
C TYR A 109 -2.16 -2.78 -18.11
N HIS A 110 -1.40 -2.37 -19.12
CA HIS A 110 -0.56 -1.18 -19.01
C HIS A 110 -1.40 0.08 -18.76
N ALA A 111 -2.56 0.21 -19.42
CA ALA A 111 -3.45 1.35 -19.21
C ALA A 111 -4.04 1.36 -17.78
N LEU A 112 -4.39 0.18 -17.23
CA LEU A 112 -4.91 0.06 -15.87
C LEU A 112 -3.85 0.40 -14.83
N MET A 113 -2.60 -0.02 -15.04
CA MET A 113 -1.51 0.37 -14.16
C MET A 113 -1.23 1.87 -14.20
N GLN A 114 -1.33 2.50 -15.37
CA GLN A 114 -1.23 3.95 -15.47
C GLN A 114 -2.37 4.66 -14.72
N ILE A 115 -3.60 4.14 -14.79
CA ILE A 115 -4.74 4.66 -14.00
C ILE A 115 -4.47 4.52 -12.50
N ALA A 116 -3.99 3.35 -12.05
CA ALA A 116 -3.64 3.11 -10.64
C ALA A 116 -2.57 4.09 -10.14
N ILE A 117 -1.48 4.26 -10.90
CA ILE A 117 -0.42 5.22 -10.61
C ILE A 117 -0.99 6.64 -10.57
N GLN A 118 -1.81 7.03 -11.55
CA GLN A 118 -2.41 8.37 -11.61
C GLN A 118 -3.36 8.65 -10.44
N LEU A 119 -4.13 7.64 -10.01
CA LEU A 119 -5.04 7.73 -8.87
C LEU A 119 -4.25 7.85 -7.56
N MET A 120 -3.19 7.05 -7.39
CA MET A 120 -2.29 7.15 -6.24
C MET A 120 -1.52 8.46 -6.20
N VAL A 121 -1.04 8.97 -7.34
CA VAL A 121 -0.46 10.32 -7.44
C VAL A 121 -1.46 11.34 -6.95
N ARG A 122 -2.72 11.31 -7.43
CA ARG A 122 -3.76 12.23 -6.96
C ARG A 122 -3.99 12.15 -5.46
N LEU A 123 -4.07 10.95 -4.88
CA LEU A 123 -4.27 10.77 -3.44
C LEU A 123 -3.07 11.20 -2.57
N VAL A 124 -1.85 11.09 -3.10
CA VAL A 124 -0.62 11.53 -2.44
C VAL A 124 -0.43 13.05 -2.56
N THR A 125 -0.77 13.62 -3.72
CA THR A 125 -0.58 15.05 -4.00
C THR A 125 -1.76 15.93 -3.62
N SER A 126 -2.94 15.35 -3.37
CA SER A 126 -4.07 16.10 -2.85
C SER A 126 -3.68 16.66 -1.47
N PRO A 127 -3.58 18.00 -1.33
CA PRO A 127 -3.41 18.59 -0.02
C PRO A 127 -4.67 18.21 0.78
N LYS A 128 -4.51 17.37 1.80
CA LYS A 128 -5.54 17.29 2.83
C LYS A 128 -5.58 18.67 3.46
N MET A 129 -6.61 19.43 3.08
CA MET A 129 -7.01 20.65 3.75
C MET A 129 -7.16 20.27 5.22
N CYS A 130 -6.18 20.68 6.03
CA CYS A 130 -6.33 20.71 7.48
C CYS A 130 -7.52 21.64 7.73
N ILE A 131 -8.67 21.06 8.07
CA ILE A 131 -9.79 21.76 8.69
C ILE A 131 -9.62 21.60 10.19
#